data_AF-A0A0Q9PV81-F1
#
_entry.id   AF-A0A0Q9PV81-F1
#
_cell.length_a   1.000
_cell.length_b   1.000
_cell.length_c   1.000
_cell.angle_alpha   90.00
_cell.angle_beta   90.00
_cell.angle_gamma   90.00
#
_symmetry.space_group_name_H-M   'P 1'
#
loop_
_entity.id
_entity.type
_entity.pdbx_description
1 polymer ?
#
loop_
_entity_poly.entity_id
_entity_poly.type
_entity_poly.pdbx_seq_one_letter_code
_entity_poly.pdbx_strand_id
1 'polypeptide(L)'
;MDCTTSVRQIDDFMIMLIHHNSDLVEKALNNRLMALPNSKSLYSTFMTCLRTDLAFVRKVFPQHRFSPYYELYEQRMGDRLKILALIHDADADGLNKVVATLRRAARADAFRKQIDKHERAARKNGNSVRRYIRALFDRYSRLRVIRLDLTYQRKYVETAYRLLKEDSAPPDPVTATEVAQHRDAFLEHIRKSYPSLVGYIWKIEHGVYKSFHMHWIIFLNGHEVMQDRTIAQAMGNHWATHITNERGSYWNVNAQKGNYERLGMLGIGEVNWDDEDKRRALERVALYLAKVDYFIRLKAPSLGRIFGKGVAPKYGHSRLGRPRSRSVSEHHTRRSNHRDVATSEQS
;
A
#
# COMPACT_ATOMS: atom_id res chain seq x y z
N MET A 1 -9.86 -11.30 -14.63
CA MET A 1 -10.10 -9.86 -14.40
C MET A 1 -9.59 -9.52 -13.01
N ASP A 2 -8.60 -8.62 -12.88
CA ASP A 2 -8.13 -8.16 -11.56
C ASP A 2 -9.09 -7.09 -11.02
N CYS A 3 -9.97 -7.51 -10.12
CA CYS A 3 -10.98 -6.64 -9.51
C CYS A 3 -10.36 -5.44 -8.77
N THR A 4 -9.13 -5.59 -8.26
CA THR A 4 -8.41 -4.49 -7.57
C THR A 4 -8.07 -3.37 -8.56
N THR A 5 -7.59 -3.75 -9.74
CA THR A 5 -7.29 -2.81 -10.82
C THR A 5 -8.57 -2.12 -11.32
N SER A 6 -9.67 -2.84 -11.47
CA SER A 6 -10.96 -2.25 -11.86
C SER A 6 -11.46 -1.20 -10.86
N VAL A 7 -11.36 -1.48 -9.55
CA VAL A 7 -11.71 -0.51 -8.51
C VAL A 7 -10.86 0.76 -8.63
N ARG A 8 -9.54 0.62 -8.82
CA ARG A 8 -8.64 1.78 -8.99
C ARG A 8 -9.00 2.59 -10.24
N GLN A 9 -9.27 1.93 -11.36
CA GLN A 9 -9.67 2.61 -12.60
C GLN A 9 -10.95 3.43 -12.42
N ILE A 10 -11.92 2.92 -11.65
CA ILE A 10 -13.14 3.68 -11.32
C ILE A 10 -12.81 4.91 -10.48
N ASP A 11 -11.92 4.79 -9.48
CA ASP A 11 -11.49 5.95 -8.69
C ASP A 11 -10.79 7.01 -9.55
N ASP A 12 -9.88 6.59 -10.42
CA ASP A 12 -9.17 7.49 -11.33
C ASP A 12 -10.15 8.19 -12.27
N PHE A 13 -11.13 7.46 -12.82
CA PHE A 13 -12.22 8.04 -13.62
C PHE A 13 -13.00 9.11 -12.84
N MET A 14 -13.40 8.82 -11.60
CA MET A 14 -14.16 9.75 -10.78
C MET A 14 -13.35 11.03 -10.49
N ILE A 15 -12.05 10.91 -10.24
CA ILE A 15 -11.16 12.05 -10.05
C ILE A 15 -11.05 12.88 -11.34
N MET A 16 -10.88 12.23 -12.51
CA MET A 16 -10.85 12.93 -13.79
C MET A 16 -12.18 13.66 -14.07
N LEU A 17 -13.31 12.99 -13.81
CA LEU A 17 -14.65 13.53 -14.02
C LEU A 17 -14.90 14.79 -13.20
N ILE A 18 -14.43 14.84 -11.95
CA ILE A 18 -14.59 15.99 -11.06
C ILE A 18 -13.86 17.23 -11.60
N HIS A 19 -12.74 17.06 -12.29
CA HIS A 19 -11.96 18.19 -12.83
C HIS A 19 -12.33 18.55 -14.27
N HIS A 20 -13.16 17.74 -14.92
CA HIS A 20 -13.60 17.93 -16.29
C HIS A 20 -14.99 18.58 -16.36
N ASN A 21 -15.14 19.66 -17.14
CA ASN A 21 -16.36 20.48 -17.19
C ASN A 21 -17.22 20.27 -18.43
N SER A 22 -16.68 19.63 -19.46
CA SER A 22 -17.36 19.52 -20.76
C SER A 22 -18.24 18.28 -20.83
N ASP A 23 -19.05 18.19 -21.87
CA ASP A 23 -19.71 16.95 -22.23
C ASP A 23 -18.69 15.88 -22.63
N LEU A 24 -19.14 14.62 -22.62
CA LEU A 24 -18.27 13.48 -22.88
C LEU A 24 -18.23 13.13 -24.37
N VAL A 25 -19.40 13.14 -25.00
CA VAL A 25 -19.60 12.67 -26.37
C VAL A 25 -20.48 13.62 -27.17
N GLU A 26 -20.43 13.50 -28.48
CA GLU A 26 -21.38 14.04 -29.43
C GLU A 26 -21.84 12.93 -30.39
N LYS A 27 -22.93 13.18 -31.11
CA LYS A 27 -23.42 12.28 -32.15
C LYS A 27 -22.75 12.62 -33.47
N ALA A 28 -21.95 11.70 -34.02
CA ALA A 28 -21.28 11.87 -35.29
C ALA A 28 -22.25 11.64 -36.47
N LEU A 29 -21.87 12.14 -37.66
CA LEU A 29 -22.64 12.03 -38.91
C LEU A 29 -22.95 10.58 -39.31
N ASN A 30 -22.13 9.63 -38.89
CA ASN A 30 -22.33 8.19 -39.12
C ASN A 30 -23.26 7.53 -38.09
N ASN A 31 -24.04 8.32 -37.35
CA ASN A 31 -24.99 7.88 -36.33
C ASN A 31 -24.33 7.06 -35.19
N ARG A 32 -23.07 7.35 -34.86
CA ARG A 32 -22.33 6.78 -33.72
C ARG A 32 -21.94 7.86 -32.73
N LEU A 33 -21.72 7.48 -31.47
CA LEU A 33 -21.13 8.37 -30.49
C LEU A 33 -19.64 8.57 -30.76
N MET A 34 -19.20 9.81 -30.72
CA MET A 34 -17.81 10.22 -30.81
C MET A 34 -17.42 11.01 -29.56
N ALA A 35 -16.25 10.72 -29.00
CA ALA A 35 -15.73 11.49 -27.87
C ALA A 35 -15.34 12.90 -28.32
N LEU A 36 -15.72 13.91 -27.53
CA LEU A 36 -15.29 15.28 -27.77
C LEU A 36 -13.75 15.39 -27.67
N PRO A 37 -13.10 16.28 -28.43
CA PRO A 37 -11.64 16.38 -28.49
C PRO A 37 -10.96 16.51 -27.11
N ASN A 38 -11.53 17.31 -26.21
CA ASN A 38 -11.07 17.52 -24.83
C ASN A 38 -11.53 16.44 -23.84
N SER A 39 -12.33 15.48 -24.29
CA SER A 39 -12.93 14.42 -23.47
C SER A 39 -12.44 13.03 -23.82
N LYS A 40 -11.57 12.86 -24.82
CA LYS A 40 -11.07 11.56 -25.31
C LYS A 40 -10.53 10.66 -24.19
N SER A 41 -9.67 11.20 -23.33
CA SER A 41 -9.09 10.42 -22.22
C SER A 41 -10.17 10.01 -21.20
N LEU A 42 -11.03 10.96 -20.79
CA LEU A 42 -12.12 10.69 -19.87
C LEU A 42 -13.11 9.65 -20.43
N TYR A 43 -13.45 9.76 -21.72
CA TYR A 43 -14.31 8.81 -22.41
C TYR A 43 -13.69 7.41 -22.48
N SER A 44 -12.41 7.32 -22.82
CA SER A 44 -11.70 6.03 -22.84
C SER A 44 -11.70 5.35 -21.46
N THR A 45 -11.45 6.12 -20.40
CA THR A 45 -11.51 5.61 -19.02
C THR A 45 -12.92 5.21 -18.64
N PHE A 46 -13.93 6.05 -18.95
CA PHE A 46 -15.35 5.75 -18.74
C PHE A 46 -15.78 4.43 -19.40
N MET A 47 -15.43 4.22 -20.66
CA MET A 47 -15.74 2.98 -21.39
C MET A 47 -15.04 1.77 -20.79
N THR A 48 -13.86 1.95 -20.21
CA THR A 48 -13.16 0.89 -19.46
C THR A 48 -13.89 0.58 -18.16
N CYS A 49 -14.29 1.59 -17.40
CA CYS A 49 -15.07 1.42 -16.16
C CYS A 49 -16.42 0.72 -16.43
N LEU A 50 -17.11 1.05 -17.53
CA LEU A 50 -18.36 0.40 -17.93
C LEU A 50 -18.23 -1.09 -18.25
N ARG A 51 -17.02 -1.61 -18.51
CA ARG A 51 -16.79 -3.05 -18.67
C ARG A 51 -16.66 -3.80 -17.34
N THR A 52 -16.57 -3.07 -16.23
CA THR A 52 -16.47 -3.66 -14.90
C THR A 52 -17.79 -4.27 -14.47
N ASP A 53 -17.77 -5.54 -14.09
CA ASP A 53 -18.90 -6.19 -13.44
C ASP A 53 -18.90 -5.83 -11.95
N LEU A 54 -19.69 -4.82 -11.58
CA LEU A 54 -19.75 -4.29 -10.23
C LEU A 54 -20.31 -5.32 -9.23
N ALA A 55 -21.29 -6.12 -9.66
CA ALA A 55 -21.88 -7.17 -8.82
C ALA A 55 -20.85 -8.27 -8.54
N PHE A 56 -20.06 -8.63 -9.55
CA PHE A 56 -18.95 -9.55 -9.40
C PHE A 56 -17.86 -9.00 -8.47
N VAL A 57 -17.48 -7.72 -8.58
CA VAL A 57 -16.53 -7.08 -7.64
C VAL A 57 -17.03 -7.17 -6.20
N ARG A 58 -18.33 -6.94 -5.96
CA ARG A 58 -18.95 -7.10 -4.63
C ARG A 58 -18.91 -8.54 -4.14
N LYS A 59 -19.22 -9.51 -5.01
CA LYS A 59 -19.13 -10.95 -4.70
C LYS A 59 -17.71 -11.36 -4.31
N VAL A 60 -16.71 -10.77 -4.96
CA VAL A 60 -15.29 -11.06 -4.73
C VAL A 60 -14.75 -10.39 -3.44
N PHE A 61 -15.29 -9.23 -3.07
CA PHE A 61 -14.91 -8.48 -1.88
C PHE A 61 -16.08 -8.30 -0.90
N PRO A 62 -16.71 -9.38 -0.41
CA PRO A 62 -17.95 -9.31 0.36
C PRO A 62 -17.76 -8.59 1.71
N GLN A 63 -16.55 -8.69 2.27
CA GLN A 63 -16.19 -8.10 3.55
C GLN A 63 -15.48 -6.75 3.41
N HIS A 64 -15.48 -6.10 2.24
CA HIS A 64 -14.75 -4.85 2.05
C HIS A 64 -15.67 -3.64 1.91
N ARG A 65 -15.18 -2.52 2.41
CA ARG A 65 -15.67 -1.19 2.08
C ARG A 65 -14.79 -0.61 0.98
N PHE A 66 -15.39 -0.02 -0.04
CA PHE A 66 -14.65 0.64 -1.11
C PHE A 66 -14.42 2.13 -0.79
N SER A 67 -13.63 2.80 -1.61
CA SER A 67 -13.50 4.25 -1.57
C SER A 67 -14.87 4.91 -1.78
N PRO A 68 -15.09 6.15 -1.30
CA PRO A 68 -16.34 6.86 -1.59
C PRO A 68 -16.55 7.09 -3.09
N TYR A 69 -15.47 7.20 -3.88
CA TYR A 69 -15.55 7.33 -5.35
C TYR A 69 -16.17 6.09 -5.99
N TYR A 70 -15.66 4.90 -5.67
CA TYR A 70 -16.24 3.64 -6.14
C TYR A 70 -17.68 3.46 -5.64
N GLU A 71 -17.95 3.72 -4.35
CA GLU A 71 -19.30 3.60 -3.79
C GLU A 71 -20.31 4.49 -4.53
N LEU A 72 -19.92 5.74 -4.87
CA LEU A 72 -20.77 6.65 -5.64
C LEU A 72 -20.95 6.19 -7.09
N TYR A 73 -19.87 5.75 -7.75
CA TYR A 73 -19.95 5.22 -9.11
C TYR A 73 -20.91 4.03 -9.17
N GLU A 74 -20.74 3.05 -8.27
CA GLU A 74 -21.59 1.87 -8.19
C GLU A 74 -23.06 2.23 -7.97
N GLN A 75 -23.34 3.16 -7.06
CA GLN A 75 -24.70 3.62 -6.79
C GLN A 75 -25.38 4.24 -8.03
N ARG A 76 -24.62 4.97 -8.85
CA ARG A 76 -25.16 5.73 -10.00
C ARG A 76 -25.11 4.96 -11.31
N MET A 77 -24.22 3.99 -11.42
CA MET A 77 -23.89 3.26 -12.65
C MET A 77 -24.25 1.76 -12.56
N GLY A 78 -24.91 1.34 -11.47
CA GLY A 78 -25.30 -0.05 -11.24
C GLY A 78 -26.27 -0.61 -12.28
N ASP A 79 -27.13 0.24 -12.87
CA ASP A 79 -27.98 -0.14 -14.00
C ASP A 79 -27.24 0.03 -15.33
N ARG A 80 -26.26 -0.85 -15.54
CA ARG A 80 -25.38 -0.85 -16.71
C ARG A 80 -26.15 -1.00 -18.02
N LEU A 81 -27.24 -1.77 -18.02
CA LEU A 81 -28.03 -2.03 -19.24
C LEU A 81 -28.66 -0.74 -19.78
N LYS A 82 -29.17 0.14 -18.91
CA LYS A 82 -29.67 1.46 -19.32
C LYS A 82 -28.60 2.29 -20.02
N ILE A 83 -27.37 2.27 -19.52
CA ILE A 83 -26.28 3.06 -20.10
C ILE A 83 -25.85 2.49 -21.46
N LEU A 84 -25.79 1.15 -21.58
CA LEU A 84 -25.47 0.49 -22.83
C LEU A 84 -26.53 0.74 -23.91
N ALA A 85 -27.81 0.86 -23.54
CA ALA A 85 -28.87 1.24 -24.46
C ALA A 85 -28.64 2.64 -25.05
N LEU A 86 -28.29 3.64 -24.22
CA LEU A 86 -27.95 4.98 -24.71
C LEU A 86 -26.79 4.97 -25.71
N ILE A 87 -25.77 4.13 -25.46
CA ILE A 87 -24.62 3.98 -26.36
C ILE A 87 -25.04 3.31 -27.67
N HIS A 88 -25.85 2.27 -27.61
CA HIS A 88 -26.37 1.54 -28.77
C HIS A 88 -27.22 2.46 -29.66
N ASP A 89 -28.09 3.26 -29.06
CA ASP A 89 -29.03 4.15 -29.76
C ASP A 89 -28.35 5.47 -30.22
N ALA A 90 -27.05 5.61 -29.96
CA ALA A 90 -26.28 6.81 -30.19
C ALA A 90 -26.92 8.09 -29.58
N ASP A 91 -27.52 7.93 -28.41
CA ASP A 91 -28.13 9.01 -27.62
C ASP A 91 -27.05 9.76 -26.83
N ALA A 92 -26.47 10.78 -27.48
CA ALA A 92 -25.44 11.62 -26.89
C ALA A 92 -25.98 12.43 -25.69
N ASP A 93 -27.20 12.97 -25.79
CA ASP A 93 -27.80 13.80 -24.76
C ASP A 93 -28.10 12.98 -23.50
N GLY A 94 -28.65 11.78 -23.68
CA GLY A 94 -28.89 10.83 -22.60
C GLY A 94 -27.59 10.45 -21.89
N LEU A 95 -26.54 10.10 -22.65
CA LEU A 95 -25.25 9.72 -22.06
C LEU A 95 -24.58 10.89 -21.32
N ASN A 96 -24.56 12.08 -21.92
CA ASN A 96 -24.02 13.29 -21.30
C ASN A 96 -24.81 13.66 -20.04
N LYS A 97 -26.14 13.48 -20.02
CA LYS A 97 -26.97 13.70 -18.83
C LYS A 97 -26.63 12.75 -17.68
N VAL A 98 -26.37 11.48 -17.97
CA VAL A 98 -25.91 10.50 -16.95
C VAL A 98 -24.57 10.95 -16.37
N VAL A 99 -23.59 11.28 -17.22
CA VAL A 99 -22.25 11.72 -16.80
C VAL A 99 -22.32 13.03 -16.01
N ALA A 100 -23.14 13.99 -16.44
CA ALA A 100 -23.33 15.26 -15.75
C ALA A 100 -23.98 15.07 -14.37
N THR A 101 -24.91 14.13 -14.24
CA THR A 101 -25.53 13.80 -12.94
C THR A 101 -24.52 13.17 -11.98
N LEU A 102 -23.69 12.24 -12.47
CA LEU A 102 -22.61 11.65 -11.70
C LEU A 102 -21.59 12.71 -11.26
N ARG A 103 -21.18 13.60 -12.17
CA ARG A 103 -20.28 14.74 -11.88
C ARG A 103 -20.85 15.65 -10.80
N ARG A 104 -22.13 16.01 -10.89
CA ARG A 104 -22.82 16.86 -9.91
C ARG A 104 -22.82 16.22 -8.52
N ALA A 105 -23.11 14.93 -8.43
CA ALA A 105 -23.06 14.20 -7.17
C ALA A 105 -21.64 14.15 -6.60
N ALA A 106 -20.62 13.95 -7.45
CA ALA A 106 -19.22 13.90 -7.06
C ALA A 106 -18.63 15.27 -6.65
N ARG A 107 -19.27 16.37 -7.05
CA ARG A 107 -18.89 17.75 -6.64
C ARG A 107 -19.68 18.27 -5.44
N ALA A 108 -20.70 17.55 -4.98
CA ALA A 108 -21.52 17.99 -3.86
C ALA A 108 -20.69 18.11 -2.56
N ASP A 109 -20.93 19.16 -1.77
CA ASP A 109 -20.19 19.40 -0.52
C ASP A 109 -20.27 18.23 0.46
N ALA A 110 -21.43 17.57 0.53
CA ALA A 110 -21.62 16.38 1.34
C ALA A 110 -20.66 15.25 0.92
N PHE A 111 -20.47 15.06 -0.38
CA PHE A 111 -19.56 14.05 -0.91
C PHE A 111 -18.09 14.45 -0.73
N ARG A 112 -17.74 15.71 -0.96
CA ARG A 112 -16.40 16.25 -0.67
C ARG A 112 -16.00 16.01 0.80
N LYS A 113 -16.90 16.27 1.74
CA LYS A 113 -16.68 15.99 3.18
C LYS A 113 -16.44 14.50 3.45
N GLN A 114 -17.08 13.59 2.70
CA GLN A 114 -16.85 12.14 2.81
C GLN A 114 -15.45 11.76 2.32
N ILE A 115 -15.02 12.30 1.18
CA ILE A 115 -13.65 12.14 0.66
C ILE A 115 -12.63 12.66 1.67
N ASP A 116 -12.79 13.90 2.16
CA ASP A 116 -11.88 14.50 3.15
C ASP A 116 -11.79 13.66 4.43
N LYS A 117 -12.91 13.09 4.89
CA LYS A 117 -12.92 12.18 6.06
C LYS A 117 -12.13 10.91 5.77
N HIS A 118 -12.31 10.32 4.60
CA HIS A 118 -11.63 9.11 4.17
C HIS A 118 -10.12 9.31 4.02
N GLU A 119 -9.71 10.37 3.32
CA GLU A 119 -8.30 10.76 3.14
C GLU A 119 -7.62 11.11 4.46
N ARG A 120 -8.28 11.85 5.35
CA ARG A 120 -7.73 12.19 6.67
C ARG A 120 -7.38 10.95 7.49
N ALA A 121 -8.20 9.89 7.42
CA ALA A 121 -7.92 8.65 8.11
C ALA A 121 -6.65 7.97 7.57
N ALA A 122 -6.52 7.86 6.25
CA ALA A 122 -5.32 7.31 5.59
C ALA A 122 -4.07 8.15 5.92
N ARG A 123 -4.16 9.48 5.83
CA ARG A 123 -3.07 10.42 6.15
C ARG A 123 -2.65 10.32 7.62
N LYS A 124 -3.61 10.19 8.55
CA LYS A 124 -3.32 10.03 9.99
C LYS A 124 -2.51 8.76 10.24
N ASN A 125 -2.86 7.64 9.61
CA ASN A 125 -2.12 6.39 9.72
C ASN A 125 -0.70 6.53 9.16
N GLY A 126 -0.57 7.08 7.94
CA GLY A 126 0.74 7.31 7.32
C GLY A 126 1.66 8.21 8.16
N ASN A 127 1.13 9.33 8.67
CA ASN A 127 1.88 10.23 9.56
C ASN A 127 2.28 9.56 10.87
N SER A 128 1.41 8.70 11.43
CA SER A 128 1.69 7.93 12.64
C SER A 128 2.83 6.93 12.42
N VAL A 129 2.85 6.26 11.27
CA VAL A 129 3.93 5.34 10.85
C VAL A 129 5.24 6.09 10.66
N ARG A 130 5.24 7.21 9.93
CA ARG A 130 6.44 8.02 9.71
C ARG A 130 7.05 8.50 11.02
N ARG A 131 6.23 9.05 11.94
CA ARG A 131 6.71 9.46 13.27
C ARG A 131 7.27 8.29 14.06
N TYR A 132 6.64 7.12 13.97
CA TYR A 132 7.08 5.92 14.66
C TYR A 132 8.45 5.44 14.15
N ILE A 133 8.64 5.35 12.83
CA ILE A 133 9.93 5.00 12.22
C ILE A 133 11.02 6.00 12.60
N ARG A 134 10.69 7.31 12.57
CA ARG A 134 11.63 8.36 13.00
C ARG A 134 12.06 8.14 14.46
N ALA A 135 11.11 7.90 15.37
CA ALA A 135 11.42 7.66 16.77
C ALA A 135 12.32 6.43 16.99
N LEU A 136 12.20 5.39 16.14
CA LEU A 136 13.12 4.25 16.17
C LEU A 136 14.55 4.69 15.78
N PHE A 137 14.73 5.45 14.70
CA PHE A 137 16.05 5.96 14.31
C PHE A 137 16.61 7.02 15.27
N ASP A 138 15.74 7.75 15.98
CA ASP A 138 16.18 8.67 17.02
C ASP A 138 16.81 7.93 18.20
N ARG A 139 16.41 6.67 18.45
CA ARG A 139 16.98 5.83 19.51
C ARG A 139 18.10 4.91 19.03
N TYR A 140 17.92 4.25 17.89
CA TYR A 140 18.82 3.23 17.38
C TYR A 140 19.56 3.74 16.15
N SER A 141 20.89 3.80 16.21
CA SER A 141 21.71 4.23 15.07
C SER A 141 21.71 3.23 13.90
N ARG A 142 21.35 1.98 14.17
CA ARG A 142 21.25 0.91 13.19
C ARG A 142 20.05 0.03 13.48
N LEU A 143 19.22 -0.19 12.48
CA LEU A 143 18.10 -1.13 12.53
C LEU A 143 18.34 -2.29 11.56
N ARG A 144 17.95 -3.50 11.99
CA ARG A 144 17.71 -4.62 11.07
C ARG A 144 16.23 -4.68 10.77
N VAL A 145 15.89 -4.35 9.54
CA VAL A 145 14.52 -4.29 9.07
C VAL A 145 14.18 -5.59 8.35
N ILE A 146 13.22 -6.33 8.88
CA ILE A 146 12.68 -7.55 8.26
C ILE A 146 11.33 -7.23 7.67
N ARG A 147 11.11 -7.54 6.39
CA ARG A 147 9.79 -7.61 5.79
C ARG A 147 9.43 -9.06 5.53
N LEU A 148 8.32 -9.47 6.13
CA LEU A 148 7.79 -10.82 6.03
C LEU A 148 6.32 -10.75 5.63
N ASP A 149 5.95 -11.46 4.57
CA ASP A 149 4.54 -11.63 4.21
C ASP A 149 4.11 -13.02 4.66
N LEU A 150 3.16 -13.09 5.58
CA LEU A 150 2.61 -14.33 6.11
C LEU A 150 1.29 -14.63 5.40
N THR A 151 1.16 -15.83 4.88
CA THR A 151 -0.02 -16.29 4.11
C THR A 151 -0.45 -17.67 4.60
N TYR A 152 -1.48 -18.21 3.97
CA TYR A 152 -1.91 -19.58 4.15
C TYR A 152 -1.76 -20.36 2.84
N GLN A 153 -1.68 -21.68 2.93
CA GLN A 153 -1.62 -22.52 1.75
C GLN A 153 -2.96 -22.50 1.01
N ARG A 154 -2.91 -22.58 -0.33
CA ARG A 154 -4.09 -22.47 -1.21
C ARG A 154 -5.23 -23.43 -0.85
N LYS A 155 -4.90 -24.62 -0.33
CA LYS A 155 -5.88 -25.65 0.05
C LYS A 155 -6.74 -25.28 1.27
N TYR A 156 -6.27 -24.38 2.14
CA TYR A 156 -6.96 -23.96 3.37
C TYR A 156 -7.59 -22.57 3.27
N VAL A 157 -7.57 -21.94 2.08
CA VAL A 157 -8.14 -20.61 1.90
C VAL A 157 -9.31 -20.63 0.96
N GLU A 158 -10.41 -20.04 1.42
CA GLU A 158 -11.50 -19.63 0.56
C GLU A 158 -11.06 -18.39 -0.21
N THR A 159 -11.15 -18.46 -1.54
CA THR A 159 -10.79 -17.34 -2.41
C THR A 159 -11.92 -17.12 -3.38
N ALA A 160 -12.20 -15.87 -3.73
CA ALA A 160 -13.22 -15.61 -4.73
C ALA A 160 -12.88 -16.25 -6.09
N TYR A 161 -11.60 -16.49 -6.37
CA TYR A 161 -11.20 -17.30 -7.53
C TYR A 161 -11.71 -18.75 -7.46
N ARG A 162 -11.61 -19.41 -6.29
CA ARG A 162 -12.13 -20.77 -6.09
C ARG A 162 -13.65 -20.82 -6.18
N LEU A 163 -14.36 -19.87 -5.55
CA LEU A 163 -15.82 -19.73 -5.65
C LEU A 163 -16.38 -19.57 -7.07
N LEU A 164 -15.53 -19.30 -8.07
CA LEU A 164 -15.92 -19.15 -9.47
C LEU A 164 -15.52 -20.33 -10.35
N LYS A 165 -14.65 -21.20 -9.85
CA LYS A 165 -14.00 -22.27 -10.61
C LYS A 165 -14.27 -23.65 -10.02
N GLU A 166 -14.62 -23.72 -8.74
CA GLU A 166 -14.78 -24.93 -7.95
C GLU A 166 -16.15 -24.87 -7.26
N ASP A 167 -16.89 -25.99 -7.28
CA ASP A 167 -18.24 -26.09 -6.71
C ASP A 167 -18.26 -26.32 -5.19
N SER A 168 -17.10 -26.37 -4.54
CA SER A 168 -17.01 -26.65 -3.10
C SER A 168 -15.98 -25.78 -2.38
N ALA A 169 -16.38 -25.30 -1.21
CA ALA A 169 -15.51 -24.64 -0.24
C ALA A 169 -14.39 -25.61 0.19
N PRO A 170 -13.20 -25.11 0.62
CA PRO A 170 -12.19 -25.98 1.16
C PRO A 170 -12.72 -26.67 2.43
N PRO A 171 -12.28 -27.90 2.74
CA PRO A 171 -12.83 -28.68 3.86
C PRO A 171 -12.64 -28.02 5.23
N ASP A 172 -11.56 -27.25 5.39
CA ASP A 172 -11.19 -26.52 6.60
C ASP A 172 -10.65 -25.13 6.22
N PRO A 173 -11.54 -24.16 5.92
CA PRO A 173 -11.13 -22.81 5.57
C PRO A 173 -10.61 -22.07 6.81
N VAL A 174 -9.45 -21.42 6.67
CA VAL A 174 -8.96 -20.49 7.68
C VAL A 174 -9.95 -19.33 7.83
N THR A 175 -10.46 -19.17 9.04
CA THR A 175 -11.44 -18.14 9.40
C THR A 175 -10.78 -16.83 9.80
N ALA A 176 -11.54 -15.73 9.74
CA ALA A 176 -11.07 -14.44 10.24
C ALA A 176 -10.68 -14.48 11.73
N THR A 177 -11.38 -15.28 12.55
CA THR A 177 -11.05 -15.44 13.97
C THR A 177 -9.68 -16.11 14.14
N GLU A 178 -9.41 -17.18 13.39
CA GLU A 178 -8.10 -17.84 13.40
C GLU A 178 -6.99 -16.90 12.91
N VAL A 179 -7.24 -16.06 11.90
CA VAL A 179 -6.27 -15.05 11.45
C VAL A 179 -5.91 -14.08 12.58
N ALA A 180 -6.88 -13.64 13.38
CA ALA A 180 -6.62 -12.79 14.53
C ALA A 180 -5.82 -13.52 15.62
N GLN A 181 -6.14 -14.79 15.89
CA GLN A 181 -5.41 -15.62 16.85
C GLN A 181 -3.97 -15.87 16.38
N HIS A 182 -3.76 -16.24 15.12
CA HIS A 182 -2.45 -16.47 14.54
C HIS A 182 -1.61 -15.17 14.51
N ARG A 183 -2.23 -14.00 14.27
CA ARG A 183 -1.56 -12.69 14.43
C ARG A 183 -0.97 -12.54 15.83
N ASP A 184 -1.80 -12.77 16.83
CA ASP A 184 -1.43 -12.52 18.23
C ASP A 184 -0.40 -13.53 18.70
N ALA A 185 -0.53 -14.79 18.31
CA ALA A 185 0.47 -15.83 18.51
C ALA A 185 1.81 -15.50 17.84
N PHE A 186 1.80 -15.01 16.60
CA PHE A 186 3.02 -14.57 15.92
C PHE A 186 3.68 -13.38 16.62
N LEU A 187 2.89 -12.39 17.02
CA LEU A 187 3.39 -11.24 17.77
C LEU A 187 4.03 -11.65 19.10
N GLU A 188 3.39 -12.58 19.81
CA GLU A 188 3.88 -13.10 21.07
C GLU A 188 5.17 -13.91 20.89
N HIS A 189 5.23 -14.76 19.86
CA HIS A 189 6.44 -15.48 19.49
C HIS A 189 7.61 -14.53 19.20
N ILE A 190 7.42 -13.51 18.36
CA ILE A 190 8.52 -12.62 18.01
C ILE A 190 9.01 -11.78 19.21
N ARG A 191 8.12 -11.46 20.16
CA ARG A 191 8.51 -10.75 21.39
C ARG A 191 9.32 -11.62 22.33
N LYS A 192 8.94 -12.89 22.47
CA LYS A 192 9.62 -13.84 23.35
C LYS A 192 10.96 -14.30 22.79
N SER A 193 11.00 -14.61 21.50
CA SER A 193 12.14 -15.30 20.88
C SER A 193 13.23 -14.35 20.39
N TYR A 194 12.93 -13.06 20.24
CA TYR A 194 13.89 -12.07 19.72
C TYR A 194 14.00 -10.87 20.67
N PRO A 195 14.87 -10.94 21.70
CA PRO A 195 15.10 -9.85 22.64
C PRO A 195 15.53 -8.53 21.98
N SER A 196 16.16 -8.63 20.80
CA SER A 196 16.55 -7.48 19.99
C SER A 196 15.38 -6.79 19.28
N LEU A 197 14.13 -7.26 19.44
CA LEU A 197 12.93 -6.63 18.89
C LEU A 197 12.71 -5.25 19.50
N VAL A 198 12.87 -4.21 18.68
CA VAL A 198 12.68 -2.81 19.11
C VAL A 198 11.42 -2.18 18.54
N GLY A 199 10.78 -2.83 17.56
CA GLY A 199 9.53 -2.36 17.01
C GLY A 199 8.96 -3.25 15.91
N TYR A 200 7.71 -3.00 15.54
CA TYR A 200 7.07 -3.65 14.40
C TYR A 200 5.93 -2.78 13.84
N ILE A 201 5.53 -3.08 12.61
CA ILE A 201 4.32 -2.63 11.93
C ILE A 201 3.71 -3.86 11.27
N TRP A 202 2.38 -4.02 11.33
CA TRP A 202 1.69 -5.10 10.64
C TRP A 202 0.37 -4.64 10.02
N LYS A 203 -0.05 -5.36 8.98
CA LYS A 203 -1.29 -5.15 8.25
C LYS A 203 -1.89 -6.51 7.89
N ILE A 204 -3.20 -6.66 8.06
CA ILE A 204 -3.98 -7.79 7.53
C ILE A 204 -4.74 -7.28 6.31
N GLU A 205 -4.66 -8.04 5.23
CA GLU A 205 -5.39 -7.83 3.98
C GLU A 205 -6.17 -9.10 3.62
N HIS A 206 -7.20 -8.96 2.79
CA HIS A 206 -7.95 -10.09 2.25
C HIS A 206 -8.06 -9.94 0.73
N GLY A 207 -7.16 -10.61 0.02
CA GLY A 207 -7.05 -10.51 -1.44
C GLY A 207 -7.88 -11.56 -2.16
N VAL A 208 -8.28 -11.26 -3.39
CA VAL A 208 -9.04 -12.16 -4.30
C VAL A 208 -8.37 -13.52 -4.47
N TYR A 209 -7.04 -13.54 -4.58
CA TYR A 209 -6.25 -14.75 -4.86
C TYR A 209 -5.53 -15.33 -3.65
N LYS A 210 -5.15 -14.47 -2.69
CA LYS A 210 -4.36 -14.86 -1.52
C LYS A 210 -5.21 -15.04 -0.25
N SER A 211 -6.51 -14.74 -0.32
CA SER A 211 -7.39 -14.65 0.85
C SER A 211 -6.75 -13.78 1.94
N PHE A 212 -6.97 -14.08 3.21
CA PHE A 212 -6.28 -13.44 4.33
C PHE A 212 -4.76 -13.61 4.22
N HIS A 213 -4.05 -12.51 4.33
CA HIS A 213 -2.60 -12.48 4.45
C HIS A 213 -2.15 -11.28 5.26
N MET A 214 -0.92 -11.35 5.76
CA MET A 214 -0.40 -10.38 6.71
C MET A 214 0.96 -9.88 6.26
N HIS A 215 1.09 -8.56 6.18
CA HIS A 215 2.37 -7.91 5.94
C HIS A 215 2.97 -7.48 7.27
N TRP A 216 4.21 -7.85 7.51
CA TRP A 216 4.99 -7.45 8.69
C TRP A 216 6.23 -6.68 8.27
N ILE A 217 6.47 -5.56 8.94
CA ILE A 217 7.77 -4.88 9.00
C ILE A 217 8.23 -4.97 10.46
N ILE A 218 9.31 -5.68 10.70
CA ILE A 218 9.87 -5.95 12.02
C ILE A 218 11.20 -5.21 12.12
N PHE A 219 11.41 -4.54 13.25
CA PHE A 219 12.61 -3.76 13.52
C PHE A 219 13.36 -4.40 14.68
N LEU A 220 14.59 -4.86 14.42
CA LEU A 220 15.50 -5.35 15.44
C LEU A 220 16.66 -4.36 15.64
N ASN A 221 17.23 -4.34 16.84
CA ASN A 221 18.45 -3.57 17.14
C ASN A 221 19.62 -4.14 16.33
N GLY A 222 20.08 -3.40 15.32
CA GLY A 222 21.10 -3.90 14.40
C GLY A 222 22.52 -3.92 14.96
N HIS A 223 22.72 -3.47 16.20
CA HIS A 223 23.95 -3.70 16.95
C HIS A 223 24.01 -5.09 17.59
N GLU A 224 22.84 -5.67 17.93
CA GLU A 224 22.76 -6.97 18.60
C GLU A 224 22.64 -8.12 17.61
N VAL A 225 22.02 -7.88 16.46
CA VAL A 225 21.74 -8.93 15.47
C VAL A 225 22.19 -8.54 14.06
N MET A 226 22.61 -9.58 13.34
CA MET A 226 22.97 -9.56 11.93
C MET A 226 22.09 -10.58 11.18
N GLN A 227 22.32 -10.78 9.88
CA GLN A 227 21.70 -11.86 9.09
C GLN A 227 20.15 -11.83 9.04
N ASP A 228 19.59 -10.69 8.66
CA ASP A 228 18.14 -10.52 8.57
C ASP A 228 17.42 -11.53 7.65
N ARG A 229 18.10 -12.09 6.62
CA ARG A 229 17.55 -13.17 5.78
C ARG A 229 17.28 -14.44 6.58
N THR A 230 18.24 -14.86 7.39
CA THR A 230 18.16 -16.07 8.23
C THR A 230 17.11 -15.90 9.32
N ILE A 231 17.08 -14.72 9.95
CA ILE A 231 16.08 -14.41 10.97
C ILE A 231 14.65 -14.42 10.37
N ALA A 232 14.46 -13.77 9.22
CA ALA A 232 13.17 -13.78 8.53
C ALA A 232 12.73 -15.19 8.13
N GLN A 233 13.68 -16.05 7.72
CA GLN A 233 13.43 -17.45 7.40
C GLN A 233 12.96 -18.22 8.64
N ALA A 234 13.63 -18.05 9.78
CA ALA A 234 13.24 -18.71 11.03
C ALA A 234 11.84 -18.28 11.49
N MET A 235 11.53 -16.98 11.45
CA MET A 235 10.21 -16.44 11.77
C MET A 235 9.13 -17.00 10.84
N GLY A 236 9.40 -17.05 9.53
CA GLY A 236 8.48 -17.60 8.53
C GLY A 236 8.25 -19.11 8.71
N ASN A 237 9.31 -19.87 8.97
CA ASN A 237 9.20 -21.30 9.28
C ASN A 237 8.32 -21.53 10.51
N HIS A 238 8.53 -20.76 11.59
CA HIS A 238 7.72 -20.90 12.80
C HIS A 238 6.25 -20.57 12.57
N TRP A 239 5.96 -19.57 11.73
CA TRP A 239 4.60 -19.31 11.25
C TRP A 239 4.00 -20.52 10.55
N ALA A 240 4.72 -21.06 9.56
CA ALA A 240 4.23 -22.14 8.72
C ALA A 240 4.01 -23.44 9.50
N THR A 241 4.90 -23.80 10.41
CA THR A 241 4.86 -25.10 11.10
C THR A 241 4.09 -25.06 12.41
N HIS A 242 4.31 -24.07 13.26
CA HIS A 242 3.81 -24.09 14.65
C HIS A 242 2.59 -23.21 14.88
N ILE A 243 2.60 -21.97 14.40
CA ILE A 243 1.48 -21.03 14.68
C ILE A 243 0.21 -21.44 13.95
N THR A 244 0.37 -21.94 12.72
CA THR A 244 -0.76 -22.26 11.83
C THR A 244 -1.02 -23.75 11.71
N ASN A 245 -0.30 -24.60 12.47
CA ASN A 245 -0.35 -26.06 12.38
C ASN A 245 -0.20 -26.56 10.94
N GLU A 246 0.91 -26.20 10.29
CA GLU A 246 1.22 -26.57 8.89
C GLU A 246 0.26 -26.02 7.83
N ARG A 247 -0.69 -25.14 8.19
CA ARG A 247 -1.60 -24.49 7.22
C ARG A 247 -1.02 -23.21 6.61
N GLY A 248 0.05 -22.68 7.21
CA GLY A 248 0.69 -21.43 6.83
C GLY A 248 1.67 -21.57 5.66
N SER A 249 1.95 -20.43 5.04
CA SER A 249 3.05 -20.21 4.11
C SER A 249 3.57 -18.79 4.30
N TYR A 250 4.69 -18.44 3.70
CA TYR A 250 5.25 -17.11 3.83
C TYR A 250 6.15 -16.74 2.65
N TRP A 251 6.41 -15.44 2.53
CA TRP A 251 7.38 -14.89 1.60
C TRP A 251 8.42 -14.06 2.36
N ASN A 252 9.66 -14.55 2.36
CA ASN A 252 10.80 -13.88 2.93
C ASN A 252 11.31 -12.81 1.96
N VAL A 253 10.91 -11.56 2.17
CA VAL A 253 11.25 -10.47 1.25
C VAL A 253 12.73 -10.08 1.39
N ASN A 254 13.31 -10.29 2.57
CA ASN A 254 14.74 -10.08 2.82
C ASN A 254 15.63 -11.03 1.99
N ALA A 255 15.11 -12.17 1.54
CA ALA A 255 15.81 -13.03 0.58
C ALA A 255 15.89 -12.43 -0.83
N GLN A 256 15.08 -11.41 -1.13
CA GLN A 256 14.92 -10.79 -2.46
C GLN A 256 15.50 -9.37 -2.54
N LYS A 257 16.38 -8.99 -1.60
CA LYS A 257 16.95 -7.64 -1.50
C LYS A 257 17.58 -7.11 -2.78
N GLY A 258 18.28 -7.96 -3.53
CA GLY A 258 18.96 -7.56 -4.76
C GLY A 258 18.03 -6.93 -5.79
N ASN A 259 16.75 -7.33 -5.81
CA ASN A 259 15.75 -6.74 -6.69
C ASN A 259 15.41 -5.30 -6.28
N TYR A 260 15.32 -5.03 -4.97
CA TYR A 260 15.04 -3.69 -4.46
C TYR A 260 16.25 -2.77 -4.55
N GLU A 261 17.46 -3.32 -4.41
CA GLU A 261 18.71 -2.59 -4.58
C GLU A 261 18.87 -2.05 -6.00
N ARG A 262 18.63 -2.90 -7.01
CA ARG A 262 18.66 -2.51 -8.44
C ARG A 262 17.68 -1.38 -8.79
N LEU A 263 16.59 -1.25 -8.03
CA LEU A 263 15.58 -0.22 -8.25
C LEU A 263 15.81 1.05 -7.41
N GLY A 264 16.89 1.12 -6.62
CA GLY A 264 17.10 2.23 -5.68
C GLY A 264 16.02 2.30 -4.58
N MET A 265 15.45 1.15 -4.22
CA MET A 265 14.30 1.04 -3.30
C MET A 265 14.59 0.16 -2.09
N LEU A 266 15.86 -0.07 -1.75
CA LEU A 266 16.25 -0.96 -0.66
C LEU A 266 15.93 -0.33 0.71
N GLY A 267 14.76 -0.67 1.28
CA GLY A 267 14.34 -0.24 2.62
C GLY A 267 14.36 -1.35 3.68
N ILE A 268 15.01 -2.49 3.39
CA ILE A 268 15.02 -3.69 4.24
C ILE A 268 16.46 -4.18 4.46
N GLY A 269 16.68 -4.96 5.51
CA GLY A 269 18.02 -5.38 5.93
C GLY A 269 18.69 -4.35 6.84
N GLU A 270 19.96 -4.04 6.58
CA GLU A 270 20.63 -2.96 7.30
C GLU A 270 20.09 -1.60 6.87
N VAL A 271 19.59 -0.83 7.82
CA VAL A 271 19.31 0.58 7.61
C VAL A 271 19.97 1.37 8.73
N ASN A 272 20.95 2.19 8.38
CA ASN A 272 21.65 3.08 9.31
C ASN A 272 20.92 4.42 9.41
N TRP A 273 21.10 5.11 10.53
CA TRP A 273 20.41 6.38 10.80
C TRP A 273 20.81 7.51 9.84
N ASP A 274 22.03 7.46 9.31
CA ASP A 274 22.62 8.42 8.37
C ASP A 274 22.39 8.05 6.90
N ASP A 275 21.88 6.85 6.63
CA ASP A 275 21.52 6.38 5.29
C ASP A 275 20.13 6.90 4.89
N GLU A 276 20.10 8.12 4.34
CA GLU A 276 18.85 8.79 4.01
C GLU A 276 18.05 8.06 2.90
N ASP A 277 18.73 7.43 1.94
CA ASP A 277 18.09 6.69 0.85
C ASP A 277 17.36 5.46 1.35
N LYS A 278 18.01 4.62 2.15
CA LYS A 278 17.35 3.44 2.71
C LYS A 278 16.24 3.81 3.67
N ARG A 279 16.39 4.90 4.43
CA ARG A 279 15.33 5.42 5.30
C ARG A 279 14.11 5.89 4.50
N ARG A 280 14.30 6.62 3.41
CA ARG A 280 13.21 7.03 2.50
C ARG A 280 12.55 5.81 1.85
N ALA A 281 13.34 4.83 1.42
CA ALA A 281 12.83 3.59 0.86
C ALA A 281 11.98 2.80 1.87
N LEU A 282 12.45 2.66 3.11
CA LEU A 282 11.71 2.06 4.22
C LEU A 282 10.40 2.80 4.50
N GLU A 283 10.44 4.13 4.61
CA GLU A 283 9.23 4.92 4.81
C GLU A 283 8.22 4.68 3.69
N ARG A 284 8.65 4.65 2.43
CA ARG A 284 7.76 4.38 1.28
C ARG A 284 7.11 3.00 1.39
N VAL A 285 7.86 1.95 1.75
CA VAL A 285 7.32 0.60 1.94
C VAL A 285 6.30 0.58 3.08
N ALA A 286 6.61 1.20 4.23
CA ALA A 286 5.72 1.24 5.38
C ALA A 286 4.46 2.10 5.12
N LEU A 287 4.59 3.20 4.38
CA LEU A 287 3.46 4.04 3.96
C LEU A 287 2.58 3.33 2.94
N TYR A 288 3.16 2.53 2.04
CA TYR A 288 2.38 1.71 1.11
C TYR A 288 1.44 0.77 1.87
N LEU A 289 1.94 0.04 2.89
CA LEU A 289 1.12 -0.80 3.75
C LEU A 289 0.00 -0.04 4.49
N ALA A 290 0.23 1.23 4.83
CA ALA A 290 -0.76 2.09 5.45
C ALA A 290 -1.78 2.69 4.46
N LYS A 291 -1.47 2.72 3.15
CA LYS A 291 -2.25 3.39 2.10
C LYS A 291 -3.25 2.47 1.39
N VAL A 292 -3.03 1.15 1.37
CA VAL A 292 -3.93 0.18 0.68
C VAL A 292 -5.38 0.29 1.14
N ASP A 293 -5.63 0.71 2.39
CA ASP A 293 -6.97 0.98 2.95
C ASP A 293 -7.75 2.09 2.25
N TYR A 294 -7.14 2.85 1.34
CA TYR A 294 -7.81 3.92 0.61
C TYR A 294 -8.83 3.38 -0.41
N PHE A 295 -8.50 2.33 -1.15
CA PHE A 295 -9.35 1.84 -2.25
C PHE A 295 -10.31 0.74 -1.81
N ILE A 296 -9.78 -0.24 -1.06
CA ILE A 296 -10.51 -1.43 -0.65
C ILE A 296 -10.09 -1.72 0.79
N ARG A 297 -11.01 -1.50 1.73
CA ARG A 297 -10.76 -1.64 3.16
C ARG A 297 -11.50 -2.84 3.72
N LEU A 298 -10.75 -3.79 4.24
CA LEU A 298 -11.30 -4.95 4.92
C LEU A 298 -12.13 -4.55 6.15
N LYS A 299 -13.34 -5.08 6.24
CA LYS A 299 -14.28 -5.00 7.37
C LYS A 299 -14.67 -6.41 7.78
N ALA A 300 -13.84 -7.02 8.62
CA ALA A 300 -14.19 -8.23 9.33
C ALA A 300 -14.15 -7.93 10.84
N PRO A 301 -15.31 -7.74 11.51
CA PRO A 301 -15.36 -7.39 12.93
C PRO A 301 -14.59 -8.38 13.81
N SER A 302 -14.60 -9.67 13.47
CA SER A 302 -13.86 -10.74 14.16
C SER A 302 -12.33 -10.59 14.09
N LEU A 303 -11.77 -9.84 13.12
CA LEU A 303 -10.33 -9.53 13.10
C LEU A 303 -9.93 -8.48 14.14
N GLY A 304 -10.91 -7.70 14.61
CA GLY A 304 -10.66 -6.47 15.35
C GLY A 304 -9.85 -5.48 14.51
N ARG A 305 -8.65 -5.13 14.99
CA ARG A 305 -7.75 -4.21 14.28
C ARG A 305 -7.08 -4.92 13.11
N ILE A 306 -7.11 -4.31 11.92
CA ILE A 306 -6.45 -4.83 10.71
C ILE A 306 -5.09 -4.19 10.42
N PHE A 307 -4.71 -3.14 11.15
CA PHE A 307 -3.44 -2.44 10.99
C PHE A 307 -2.89 -2.04 12.36
N GLY A 308 -1.65 -2.39 12.66
CA GLY A 308 -1.04 -2.13 13.96
C GLY A 308 0.44 -1.78 13.85
N LYS A 309 0.95 -1.19 14.92
CA LYS A 309 2.38 -0.93 15.11
C LYS A 309 2.72 -0.99 16.60
N GLY A 310 4.01 -1.09 16.90
CA GLY A 310 4.53 -0.98 18.26
C GLY A 310 4.33 0.41 18.87
N VAL A 311 4.70 0.50 20.15
CA VAL A 311 4.76 1.76 20.89
C VAL A 311 6.10 2.41 20.59
N ALA A 312 6.10 3.71 20.30
CA ALA A 312 7.34 4.44 20.04
C ALA A 312 8.26 4.34 21.29
N PRO A 313 9.57 4.12 21.10
CA PRO A 313 10.47 4.12 22.23
C PRO A 313 10.38 5.47 22.96
N LYS A 314 10.37 5.42 24.30
CA LYS A 314 10.55 6.63 25.10
C LYS A 314 11.91 7.23 24.76
N TYR A 315 11.98 8.55 24.59
CA TYR A 315 13.23 9.27 24.41
C TYR A 315 14.06 9.06 25.68
N GLY A 316 15.13 8.29 25.58
CA GLY A 316 16.08 8.13 26.67
C GLY A 316 17.08 9.27 26.59
N HIS A 317 17.27 10.01 27.67
CA HIS A 317 18.39 10.96 27.83
C HIS A 317 19.73 10.21 27.95
N SER A 318 20.06 9.26 27.07
CA SER A 318 21.40 8.68 27.05
C SER A 318 22.28 9.55 26.13
N ARG A 319 22.91 10.57 26.71
CA ARG A 319 23.98 11.39 26.11
C ARG A 319 25.30 10.60 25.96
N LEU A 320 25.23 9.30 25.64
CA LEU A 320 26.42 8.47 25.47
C LEU A 320 26.63 8.23 23.97
N GLY A 321 27.43 9.11 23.37
CA GLY A 321 27.81 9.04 21.96
C GLY A 321 28.09 10.42 21.36
N ARG A 322 28.93 10.45 20.31
CA ARG A 322 29.22 11.66 19.54
C ARG A 322 27.90 12.33 19.10
N PRO A 323 27.75 13.66 19.23
CA PRO A 323 26.57 14.37 18.76
C PRO A 323 26.29 14.05 17.29
N ARG A 324 25.03 13.74 16.97
CA ARG A 324 24.59 13.48 15.59
C ARG A 324 24.52 14.81 14.83
N SER A 325 25.65 15.31 14.35
CA SER A 325 25.70 16.46 13.44
C SER A 325 25.68 15.98 12.00
N ARG A 326 24.76 16.49 11.17
CA ARG A 326 24.92 16.43 9.70
C ARG A 326 26.16 17.28 9.37
N SER A 327 27.24 16.66 8.90
CA SER A 327 28.37 17.41 8.35
C SER A 327 27.89 18.07 7.06
N VAL A 328 27.58 19.37 7.14
CA VAL A 328 27.52 20.20 5.94
C VAL A 328 28.94 20.23 5.40
N SER A 329 29.17 19.61 4.25
CA SER A 329 30.45 19.67 3.56
C SER A 329 30.64 21.11 3.07
N GLU A 330 31.34 21.93 3.86
CA GLU A 330 31.83 23.22 3.41
C GLU A 330 32.90 22.98 2.34
N HIS A 331 32.57 23.32 1.10
CA HIS A 331 33.53 23.46 0.02
C HIS A 331 34.50 24.58 0.38
N HIS A 332 35.63 24.25 0.98
CA HIS A 332 36.76 25.17 1.14
C HIS A 332 37.42 25.38 -0.22
N THR A 333 37.14 26.53 -0.84
CA THR A 333 37.91 27.04 -1.97
C THR A 333 39.29 27.46 -1.45
N ARG A 334 40.31 26.61 -1.62
CA ARG A 334 41.70 26.97 -1.33
C ARG A 334 42.18 27.98 -2.39
N ARG A 335 42.34 29.25 -1.99
CA ARG A 335 43.21 30.20 -2.70
C ARG A 335 44.67 29.81 -2.42
N SER A 336 45.40 29.50 -3.48
CA SER A 336 46.84 29.29 -3.48
C SER A 336 47.57 30.63 -3.45
N ASN A 337 48.27 30.94 -2.35
CA ASN A 337 49.40 31.87 -2.36
C ASN A 337 50.68 31.04 -2.35
N HIS A 338 51.40 31.03 -3.46
CA HIS A 338 52.75 30.50 -3.57
C HIS A 338 53.75 31.63 -3.29
N ARG A 339 54.61 31.43 -2.29
CA ARG A 339 55.92 32.08 -2.12
C ARG A 339 56.90 30.92 -1.94
N ASP A 340 57.80 30.74 -2.90
CA ASP A 340 59.19 31.25 -2.91
C ASP A 340 60.12 30.05 -2.69
N VAL A 341 60.83 29.64 -3.73
CA VAL A 341 62.09 28.89 -3.60
C VAL A 341 63.08 29.58 -4.53
N ALA A 342 64.06 30.22 -3.89
CA ALA A 342 65.25 30.73 -4.53
C ALA A 342 66.18 29.56 -4.87
N THR A 343 66.79 29.61 -6.06
CA THR A 343 68.16 29.14 -6.28
C THR A 343 68.82 29.99 -7.36
N SER A 344 70.01 30.45 -7.01
CA SER A 344 70.96 31.32 -7.69
C SER A 344 71.62 30.71 -8.94
N GLU A 345 71.78 31.59 -9.94
CA GLU A 345 72.97 31.86 -10.75
C GLU A 345 73.71 30.73 -11.50
N GLN A 346 73.89 30.90 -12.82
CA GLN A 346 75.16 31.31 -13.45
C GLN A 346 75.11 31.16 -14.99
N SER A 347 75.73 32.12 -15.68
CA SER A 347 76.06 32.24 -17.13
C SER A 347 75.01 32.86 -18.04
#